data_AF-A0A448VPE1-F1
#
_entry.id   AF-A0A448VPE1-F1
#
_cell.length_a   1.000
_cell.length_b   1.000
_cell.length_c   1.000
_cell.angle_alpha   90.00
_cell.angle_beta   90.00
_cell.angle_gamma   90.00
#
_symmetry.space_group_name_H-M   'P 1'
#
loop_
_entity.id
_entity.type
_entity.pdbx_description
1 polymer ?
#
loop_
_entity_poly.entity_id
_entity_poly.type
_entity_poly.pdbx_seq_one_letter_code
_entity_poly.pdbx_strand_id
1 'polypeptide(L)'
;MLSAFILGFWVLWSDERDVNIFYESLMFILVNVLLTSALEFHFPAFSLLWALETALLWCYVIAALMLIQKLSVNFMITIAMSIAIAVGYYHLAGQADIWVASWLAKI
;
A
#
# COMPACT_ATOMS: atom_id res chain seq x y z
N MET A 1 -6.00 -2.95 8.78
CA MET A 1 -6.16 -4.40 8.54
C MET A 1 -6.84 -4.69 7.19
N LEU A 2 -8.00 -4.09 6.89
CA LEU A 2 -8.65 -4.24 5.58
C LEU A 2 -7.76 -3.78 4.41
N SER A 3 -7.10 -2.64 4.55
CA SER A 3 -6.16 -2.08 3.56
C SER A 3 -5.07 -3.07 3.11
N ALA A 4 -4.48 -3.77 4.08
CA ALA A 4 -3.48 -4.80 3.83
C ALA A 4 -4.04 -6.02 3.08
N PHE A 5 -5.24 -6.47 3.46
CA PHE A 5 -5.94 -7.54 2.75
C PHE A 5 -6.24 -7.16 1.30
N ILE A 6 -6.75 -5.93 1.09
CA ILE A 6 -7.02 -5.40 -0.25
C ILE A 6 -5.73 -5.33 -1.06
N LEU A 7 -4.61 -4.89 -0.47
CA LEU A 7 -3.33 -4.86 -1.19
C LEU A 7 -2.90 -6.26 -1.65
N GLY A 8 -3.01 -7.26 -0.78
CA GLY A 8 -2.68 -8.65 -1.15
C GLY A 8 -3.51 -9.15 -2.34
N PHE A 9 -4.82 -8.86 -2.35
CA PHE A 9 -5.68 -9.17 -3.49
C PHE A 9 -5.36 -8.33 -4.73
N TRP A 10 -5.14 -7.03 -4.55
CA TRP A 10 -4.83 -6.07 -5.61
C TRP A 10 -3.62 -6.52 -6.40
N VAL A 11 -2.58 -6.90 -5.67
CA VAL A 11 -1.32 -7.39 -6.19
C VAL A 11 -1.48 -8.71 -6.95
N LEU A 12 -2.28 -9.66 -6.43
CA LEU A 12 -2.63 -10.88 -7.17
C LEU A 12 -3.36 -10.57 -8.48
N TRP A 13 -4.27 -9.62 -8.44
CA TRP A 13 -5.07 -9.19 -9.59
C TRP A 13 -4.25 -8.39 -10.62
N SER A 14 -3.18 -7.73 -10.20
CA SER A 14 -2.27 -7.01 -11.09
C SER A 14 -1.22 -7.90 -11.75
N ASP A 15 -0.95 -9.12 -11.24
CA ASP A 15 0.09 -10.02 -11.76
C ASP A 15 -0.18 -10.48 -13.21
N GLU A 16 -1.44 -10.80 -13.52
CA GLU A 16 -1.83 -11.29 -14.86
C GLU A 16 -2.03 -10.16 -15.89
N ARG A 17 -1.85 -8.89 -15.49
CA ARG A 17 -2.11 -7.73 -16.35
C ARG A 17 -0.82 -6.94 -16.56
N ASP A 18 -0.55 -6.52 -17.80
CA ASP A 18 0.50 -5.55 -18.09
C ASP A 18 0.06 -4.16 -17.61
N VAL A 19 0.25 -3.89 -16.32
CA VAL A 19 -0.19 -2.64 -15.69
C VAL A 19 0.97 -1.67 -15.49
N ASN A 20 0.71 -0.40 -15.78
CA ASN A 20 1.60 0.69 -15.39
C ASN A 20 1.64 0.80 -13.85
N ILE A 21 2.77 0.43 -13.26
CA ILE A 21 2.99 0.35 -11.80
C ILE A 21 2.63 1.66 -11.08
N PHE A 22 3.01 2.81 -11.65
CA PHE A 22 2.77 4.11 -11.01
C PHE A 22 1.28 4.44 -10.98
N TYR A 23 0.58 4.15 -12.07
CA TYR A 23 -0.87 4.36 -12.14
C TYR A 23 -1.61 3.41 -11.20
N GLU A 24 -1.26 2.13 -11.21
CA GLU A 24 -1.93 1.10 -10.42
C GLU A 24 -1.73 1.28 -8.92
N SER A 25 -0.51 1.62 -8.50
CA SER A 25 -0.22 1.95 -7.11
C SER A 25 -0.97 3.19 -6.62
N LEU A 26 -1.12 4.21 -7.46
CA LEU A 26 -1.86 5.42 -7.13
C LEU A 26 -3.37 5.14 -7.06
N MET A 27 -3.90 4.31 -7.96
CA MET A 27 -5.29 3.85 -7.89
C MET A 27 -5.57 3.04 -6.63
N PHE A 28 -4.65 2.16 -6.23
CA PHE A 28 -4.75 1.45 -4.95
C PHE A 28 -4.82 2.44 -3.77
N ILE A 29 -3.93 3.44 -3.72
CA ILE A 29 -3.93 4.43 -2.63
C ILE A 29 -5.23 5.22 -2.60
N LEU A 30 -5.73 5.65 -3.75
CA LEU A 30 -6.99 6.38 -3.85
C LEU A 30 -8.16 5.53 -3.34
N VAL A 31 -8.26 4.28 -3.77
CA VAL A 31 -9.28 3.33 -3.28
C VAL A 31 -9.13 3.11 -1.78
N ASN A 32 -7.91 2.95 -1.28
CA ASN A 32 -7.63 2.76 0.13
C ASN A 32 -8.10 3.96 0.98
N VAL A 33 -7.82 5.19 0.54
CA VAL A 33 -8.26 6.43 1.22
C VAL A 33 -9.78 6.51 1.23
N LEU A 34 -10.44 6.23 0.11
CA LEU A 34 -11.91 6.25 0.03
C LEU A 34 -12.56 5.19 0.91
N LEU A 35 -12.03 3.97 0.92
CA LEU A 35 -12.54 2.89 1.76
C LEU A 35 -12.34 3.18 3.25
N THR A 36 -11.18 3.72 3.62
CA THR A 36 -10.92 4.10 5.01
C THR A 36 -11.87 5.22 5.44
N SER A 37 -12.05 6.24 4.61
CA SER A 37 -13.00 7.34 4.88
C SER A 37 -14.44 6.83 5.01
N ALA A 38 -14.84 5.87 4.18
CA ALA A 38 -16.16 5.25 4.23
C ALA A 38 -16.38 4.41 5.50
N LEU A 39 -15.35 3.71 5.97
CA LEU A 39 -15.42 2.91 7.19
C LEU A 39 -15.44 3.75 8.46
N GLU A 40 -14.68 4.84 8.47
CA GLU A 40 -14.57 5.71 9.63
C GLU A 40 -15.63 6.82 9.64
N PHE A 41 -16.48 6.87 8.60
CA PHE A 41 -17.52 7.89 8.38
C PHE A 41 -17.03 9.34 8.50
N HIS A 42 -15.74 9.55 8.22
CA HIS A 42 -15.13 10.87 8.22
C HIS A 42 -14.02 10.93 7.17
N PHE A 43 -13.80 12.12 6.62
CA PHE A 43 -12.66 12.34 5.72
C PHE A 43 -11.39 12.57 6.54
N PRO A 44 -10.24 12.05 6.09
CA PRO A 44 -8.98 12.30 6.77
C PRO A 44 -8.67 13.80 6.80
N ALA A 45 -8.11 14.26 7.92
CA ALA A 45 -7.58 15.60 8.00
C ALA A 45 -6.33 15.71 7.11
N PHE A 46 -6.47 16.44 5.99
CA PHE A 46 -5.38 16.70 5.04
C PHE A 46 -4.28 17.55 5.69
N SER A 47 -3.38 16.88 6.41
CA SER A 47 -2.22 17.46 7.07
C SER A 47 -0.93 17.03 6.36
N LEU A 48 0.17 17.74 6.62
CA LEU A 48 1.49 17.35 6.11
C LEU A 48 1.89 15.94 6.57
N LEU A 49 1.56 15.60 7.83
CA LEU A 49 1.77 14.27 8.41
C LEU A 49 1.04 13.20 7.61
N TRP A 50 -0.26 13.39 7.37
CA TRP A 50 -1.08 12.48 6.56
C TRP A 50 -0.54 12.31 5.14
N ALA A 51 -0.12 13.41 4.50
CA ALA A 51 0.40 13.37 3.15
C ALA A 51 1.71 12.55 3.06
N LEU A 52 2.61 12.72 4.03
CA LEU A 52 3.87 11.97 4.08
C LEU A 52 3.67 10.50 4.46
N GLU A 53 2.76 10.21 5.38
CA GLU A 53 2.36 8.84 5.72
C GLU A 53 1.80 8.12 4.48
N THR A 54 0.87 8.76 3.78
CA THR A 54 0.26 8.23 2.56
C THR A 54 1.29 8.05 1.46
N ALA A 55 2.24 8.97 1.32
CA ALA A 55 3.33 8.87 0.36
C ALA A 55 4.28 7.70 0.69
N LEU A 56 4.59 7.48 1.97
CA LEU A 56 5.41 6.35 2.42
C LEU A 56 4.72 5.01 2.08
N LEU A 57 3.43 4.90 2.36
CA LEU A 57 2.63 3.73 2.02
C LEU A 57 2.55 3.53 0.49
N TRP A 58 2.41 4.61 -0.27
CA TRP A 58 2.44 4.55 -1.73
C TRP A 58 3.77 4.03 -2.29
N CYS A 59 4.90 4.50 -1.75
CA CYS A 59 6.22 3.98 -2.12
C CYS A 59 6.35 2.48 -1.87
N TYR A 60 5.78 1.99 -0.76
CA TYR A 60 5.75 0.56 -0.47
C TYR A 60 4.94 -0.22 -1.53
N VAL A 61 3.77 0.29 -1.92
CA VAL A 61 2.91 -0.34 -2.94
C VAL A 61 3.62 -0.42 -4.30
N ILE A 62 4.35 0.64 -4.69
CA ILE A 62 5.17 0.62 -5.91
C ILE A 62 6.20 -0.51 -5.82
N ALA A 63 6.93 -0.60 -4.70
CA ALA A 63 7.95 -1.63 -4.52
C ALA A 63 7.35 -3.04 -4.56
N ALA A 64 6.18 -3.23 -3.95
CA ALA A 64 5.45 -4.50 -3.97
C ALA A 64 5.05 -4.94 -5.39
N LEU A 65 4.48 -4.03 -6.18
CA LEU A 65 4.12 -4.31 -7.57
C LEU A 65 5.35 -4.59 -8.45
N MET A 66 6.45 -3.84 -8.24
CA MET A 66 7.72 -4.08 -8.93
C MET A 66 8.31 -5.45 -8.59
N LEU A 67 8.23 -5.87 -7.33
CA LEU A 67 8.73 -7.17 -6.89
C LEU A 67 7.97 -8.31 -7.57
N ILE A 68 6.64 -8.20 -7.66
CA ILE A 68 5.83 -9.26 -8.25
C ILE A 68 6.00 -9.37 -9.74
N GLN A 69 6.04 -8.26 -10.49
CA GLN A 69 6.32 -8.32 -11.93
C GLN A 69 7.69 -8.96 -12.25
N LYS A 70 8.65 -8.91 -11.31
CA LYS A 70 9.99 -9.47 -11.51
C LYS A 70 10.16 -10.91 -11.03
N LEU A 71 9.45 -11.29 -9.96
CA LEU A 71 9.69 -12.55 -9.24
C LEU A 71 8.51 -13.53 -9.35
N SER A 72 7.38 -13.10 -9.91
CA SER A 72 6.25 -13.99 -10.18
C SER A 72 6.61 -14.95 -11.32
N VAL A 73 6.84 -16.22 -10.97
CA VAL A 73 7.12 -17.29 -11.95
C VAL A 73 5.93 -18.24 -12.08
N ASN A 74 5.14 -18.38 -11.02
CA ASN A 74 3.93 -19.19 -11.01
C ASN A 74 2.97 -18.66 -9.94
N PHE A 75 1.69 -19.04 -10.10
CA PHE A 75 0.60 -18.59 -9.24
C PHE A 75 0.83 -18.86 -7.75
N MET A 76 1.45 -20.00 -7.38
CA MET A 76 1.72 -20.33 -5.97
C MET A 76 2.76 -19.38 -5.36
N ILE A 77 3.78 -18.99 -6.12
CA ILE A 77 4.76 -17.99 -5.70
C ILE A 77 4.07 -16.62 -5.60
N THR A 78 3.20 -16.26 -6.55
CA THR A 78 2.43 -15.00 -6.48
C THR A 78 1.59 -14.92 -5.19
N ILE A 79 0.92 -16.00 -4.80
CA ILE A 79 0.17 -16.07 -3.54
C ILE A 79 1.09 -15.89 -2.33
N ALA A 80 2.21 -16.61 -2.29
CA ALA A 80 3.14 -16.49 -1.17
C ALA A 80 3.68 -15.06 -1.04
N MET A 81 4.02 -14.43 -2.17
CA MET A 81 4.49 -13.04 -2.21
C MET A 81 3.39 -12.06 -1.82
N SER A 82 2.15 -12.25 -2.29
CA SER A 82 1.04 -11.34 -1.97
C SER A 82 0.69 -11.35 -0.49
N ILE A 83 0.77 -12.52 0.16
CA ILE A 83 0.63 -12.65 1.62
C ILE A 83 1.77 -11.89 2.33
N ALA A 84 3.02 -12.08 1.90
CA ALA A 84 4.16 -11.40 2.50
C ALA A 84 4.06 -9.87 2.35
N ILE A 85 3.62 -9.39 1.19
CA ILE A 85 3.37 -7.97 0.92
C ILE A 85 2.24 -7.43 1.80
N ALA A 86 1.14 -8.16 1.93
CA ALA A 86 0.02 -7.75 2.79
C ALA A 86 0.46 -7.63 4.27
N VAL A 87 1.21 -8.62 4.77
CA VAL A 87 1.75 -8.59 6.15
C VAL A 87 2.72 -7.42 6.33
N GLY A 88 3.63 -7.20 5.39
CA GLY A 88 4.56 -6.08 5.44
C GLY A 88 3.86 -4.73 5.42
N TYR A 89 2.83 -4.57 4.57
CA TYR A 89 2.01 -3.36 4.53
C TYR A 89 1.26 -3.12 5.84
N TYR A 90 0.70 -4.17 6.45
CA TYR A 90 0.00 -4.06 7.74
C TYR A 90 0.95 -3.52 8.82
N HIS A 91 2.16 -4.07 8.90
CA HIS A 91 3.15 -3.63 9.87
C HIS A 91 3.62 -2.20 9.58
N LEU A 92 3.85 -1.85 8.32
CA LEU A 92 4.26 -0.50 7.93
C LEU A 92 3.17 0.51 8.28
N ALA A 93 1.92 0.25 7.92
CA ALA A 93 0.78 1.12 8.23
C ALA A 93 0.60 1.34 9.73
N GLY A 94 0.90 0.33 10.58
CA GLY A 94 0.85 0.49 12.03
C GLY A 94 1.96 1.37 12.63
N GLN A 95 3.04 1.64 11.89
CA GLN A 95 4.21 2.40 12.38
C GLN A 95 4.48 3.68 11.57
N ALA A 96 3.81 3.87 10.45
CA ALA A 96 4.06 4.94 9.50
C ALA A 96 3.93 6.33 10.14
N ASP A 97 2.88 6.56 10.93
CA ASP A 97 2.66 7.83 11.64
C ASP A 97 3.85 8.15 12.58
N ILE A 98 4.24 7.20 13.43
CA ILE A 98 5.36 7.36 14.39
C ILE A 98 6.66 7.69 13.65
N TRP A 99 6.95 6.99 12.55
CA TRP A 99 8.17 7.21 11.78
C TRP A 99 8.17 8.58 11.11
N VAL A 100 7.07 8.96 10.46
CA VAL A 100 6.94 10.25 9.78
C VAL A 100 6.98 11.40 10.79
N ALA A 101 6.27 11.29 11.91
CA ALA A 101 6.33 12.27 12.99
C ALA A 101 7.76 12.44 13.53
N SER A 102 8.52 11.35 13.66
CA SER A 102 9.93 11.40 14.10
C SER A 102 10.86 12.09 13.09
N TRP A 103 10.55 12.02 11.80
CA TRP A 103 11.31 12.71 10.76
C TRP A 103 11.01 14.21 10.76
N LEU A 104 9.74 14.57 10.88
CA LEU A 104 9.30 15.97 10.98
C LEU A 104 9.85 16.67 12.22
N ALA A 105 9.97 15.96 13.36
CA ALA A 105 10.54 16.52 14.60
C ALA A 105 12.04 16.85 14.51
N LYS A 106 12.74 16.38 13.47
CA LYS A 106 14.18 16.63 13.25
C LYS A 106 14.45 17.75 12.25
N ILE A 107 13.40 18.30 11.63
CA ILE A 107 13.45 19.39 10.65
C ILE A 107 13.11 20.69 11.38
#